data_AF-K0IIK1-F1
#
_entry.id   AF-K0IIK1-F1
#
_cell.length_a   1.000
_cell.length_b   1.000
_cell.length_c   1.000
_cell.angle_alpha   90.00
_cell.angle_beta   90.00
_cell.angle_gamma   90.00
#
_symmetry.space_group_name_H-M   'P 1'
#
loop_
_entity.id
_entity.type
_entity.pdbx_description
1 polymer ?
#
loop_
_entity_poly.entity_id
_entity_poly.type
_entity_poly.pdbx_seq_one_letter_code
_entity_poly.pdbx_strand_id
1 'polypeptide(L)'
;MPLAAGTGRLLELWTDEHGEHFAIKISGDADFKAATSRYVKYVRIVDTGLYLADQTYQWKYTLEQWVKNYKKDQQESDGDRQ
;
A
#
# COMPACT_ATOMS: atom_id res chain seq x y z
N MET A 1 -31.64 10.22 -0.34
CA MET A 1 -30.66 10.13 -1.44
C MET A 1 -29.71 8.98 -1.12
N PRO A 2 -29.72 7.83 -1.81
CA PRO A 2 -28.68 6.84 -1.59
C PRO A 2 -27.45 7.29 -2.39
N LEU A 3 -26.34 7.53 -1.69
CA LEU A 3 -25.03 7.67 -2.31
C LEU A 3 -24.76 6.36 -3.05
N ALA A 4 -24.67 6.41 -4.37
CA ALA A 4 -24.05 5.33 -5.12
C ALA A 4 -22.58 5.28 -4.65
N ALA A 5 -22.31 4.49 -3.62
CA ALA A 5 -20.98 4.02 -3.32
C ALA A 5 -20.55 3.22 -4.54
N GLY A 6 -19.95 3.91 -5.51
CA GLY A 6 -19.22 3.24 -6.58
C GLY A 6 -18.29 2.26 -5.89
N THR A 7 -18.41 1.00 -6.27
CA THR A 7 -17.53 -0.12 -5.93
C THR A 7 -16.12 0.20 -6.41
N GLY A 8 -15.46 1.14 -5.73
CA GLY A 8 -14.10 1.55 -6.00
C GLY A 8 -13.16 0.46 -5.50
N ARG A 9 -12.27 -0.01 -6.38
CA ARG A 9 -11.13 -0.80 -5.93
C ARG A 9 -10.22 0.10 -5.07
N LEU A 10 -9.45 -0.52 -4.19
CA LEU A 10 -8.49 0.17 -3.33
C LEU A 10 -7.08 -0.16 -3.80
N LEU A 11 -6.15 0.76 -3.58
CA LEU A 11 -4.75 0.43 -3.51
C LEU A 11 -4.44 -0.10 -2.12
N GLU A 12 -3.74 -1.22 -2.04
CA GLU A 12 -3.35 -1.87 -0.81
C GLU A 12 -1.82 -1.89 -0.73
N LEU A 13 -1.28 -1.40 0.40
CA LEU A 13 0.13 -1.56 0.74
C LEU A 13 0.28 -2.81 1.60
N TRP A 14 0.92 -3.82 1.03
CA TRP A 14 1.21 -5.08 1.68
C TRP A 14 2.64 -5.11 2.20
N THR A 15 2.86 -5.86 3.27
CA THR A 15 4.19 -6.13 3.83
C THR A 15 4.38 -7.60 4.16
N ASP A 16 5.63 -8.01 4.32
CA ASP A 16 6.01 -9.34 4.77
C ASP A 16 5.82 -9.50 6.29
N GLU A 17 6.17 -10.67 6.82
CA GLU A 17 6.00 -10.96 8.26
C GLU A 17 6.84 -10.04 9.16
N HIS A 18 7.95 -9.50 8.64
CA HIS A 18 8.89 -8.69 9.41
C HIS A 18 8.72 -7.18 9.20
N GLY A 19 7.90 -6.73 8.25
CA GLY A 19 7.75 -5.30 7.97
C GLY A 19 8.93 -4.71 7.17
N GLU A 20 9.74 -5.53 6.52
CA GLU A 20 10.97 -5.14 5.82
C GLU A 20 10.74 -4.91 4.32
N HIS A 21 9.87 -5.73 3.72
CA HIS A 21 9.52 -5.71 2.32
C HIS A 21 8.08 -5.25 2.12
N PHE A 22 7.83 -4.58 0.98
CA PHE A 22 6.52 -4.02 0.68
C PHE A 22 6.10 -4.29 -0.77
N ALA A 23 4.79 -4.32 -1.00
CA ALA A 23 4.20 -4.45 -2.33
C ALA A 23 2.90 -3.66 -2.45
N ILE A 24 2.58 -3.22 -3.67
CA ILE A 24 1.29 -2.62 -4.02
C ILE A 24 0.43 -3.68 -4.70
N LYS A 25 -0.82 -3.77 -4.25
CA LYS A 25 -1.87 -4.55 -4.92
C LYS A 25 -3.12 -3.69 -5.10
N ILE A 26 -3.90 -3.99 -6.12
CA ILE A 26 -5.26 -3.44 -6.22
C ILE A 26 -6.21 -4.45 -5.59
N SER A 27 -7.12 -4.00 -4.72
CA SER A 27 -8.06 -4.90 -4.05
C SER A 27 -8.85 -5.73 -5.08
N GLY A 28 -8.87 -7.04 -4.86
CA GLY A 28 -9.50 -8.01 -5.77
C GLY A 28 -8.66 -8.45 -6.98
N ASP A 29 -7.49 -7.83 -7.25
CA ASP A 29 -6.58 -8.35 -8.29
C ASP A 29 -5.88 -9.64 -7.82
N ALA A 30 -5.35 -10.43 -8.75
CA ALA A 30 -4.53 -11.59 -8.42
C ALA A 30 -3.09 -11.16 -8.07
N ASP A 31 -2.49 -10.33 -8.92
CA ASP A 31 -1.06 -10.00 -8.90
C ASP A 31 -0.73 -8.65 -8.27
N PHE A 32 0.50 -8.55 -7.75
CA PHE A 32 1.08 -7.29 -7.29
C PHE A 32 1.47 -6.40 -8.47
N LYS A 33 1.23 -5.09 -8.34
CA LYS A 33 1.62 -4.08 -9.34
C LYS A 33 3.08 -3.65 -9.20
N ALA A 34 3.58 -3.65 -7.97
CA ALA A 34 4.98 -3.44 -7.65
C ALA A 34 5.32 -4.15 -6.34
N ALA A 35 6.58 -4.56 -6.20
CA ALA A 35 7.10 -5.22 -5.01
C ALA A 35 8.58 -4.85 -4.84
N THR A 36 9.03 -4.71 -3.59
CA THR A 36 10.45 -4.48 -3.29
C THR A 36 11.29 -5.74 -3.46
N SER A 37 10.67 -6.92 -3.37
CA SER A 37 11.31 -8.22 -3.61
C SER A 37 10.35 -9.18 -4.29
N ARG A 38 10.87 -10.06 -5.16
CA ARG A 38 10.09 -11.14 -5.80
C ARG A 38 10.19 -12.47 -5.05
N TYR A 39 11.03 -12.53 -4.01
CA TYR A 39 11.37 -13.76 -3.29
C TYR A 39 10.75 -13.85 -1.90
N VAL A 40 9.85 -12.91 -1.58
CA VAL A 40 9.25 -12.78 -0.25
C VAL A 40 7.73 -12.90 -0.37
N LYS A 41 7.12 -13.47 0.68
CA LYS A 41 5.67 -13.57 0.78
C LYS A 41 5.12 -12.33 1.49
N TYR A 42 4.19 -11.64 0.83
CA TYR A 42 3.45 -10.53 1.39
C TYR A 42 2.18 -11.05 2.05
N VAL A 43 2.04 -10.85 3.37
CA VAL A 43 1.01 -11.52 4.17
C VAL A 43 0.06 -10.58 4.89
N ARG A 44 0.43 -9.30 5.05
CA ARG A 44 -0.35 -8.33 5.82
C ARG A 44 -0.53 -7.04 5.04
N ILE A 45 -1.74 -6.47 5.06
CA ILE A 45 -2.00 -5.10 4.62
C ILE A 45 -1.67 -4.15 5.77
N VAL A 46 -0.92 -3.08 5.50
CA VAL A 46 -0.56 -2.06 6.51
C VAL A 46 -1.17 -0.71 6.23
N ASP A 47 -1.56 -0.44 5.00
CA ASP A 47 -2.22 0.80 4.61
C ASP A 47 -3.07 0.59 3.36
N THR A 48 -4.05 1.45 3.15
CA THR A 48 -4.94 1.42 1.99
C THR A 48 -5.22 2.83 1.47
N GLY A 49 -5.28 2.97 0.15
CA GLY A 49 -5.62 4.21 -0.52
C GLY A 49 -6.71 4.00 -1.57
N LEU A 50 -7.31 5.09 -2.05
CA LEU A 50 -8.26 5.05 -3.16
C LEU A 50 -7.52 4.71 -4.46
N TYR A 51 -8.00 3.72 -5.22
CA TYR A 51 -7.50 3.48 -6.57
C TYR A 51 -8.27 4.34 -7.59
N LEU A 52 -7.53 5.11 -8.38
CA LEU A 52 -8.07 5.98 -9.43
C LEU A 52 -7.74 5.36 -10.78
N ALA A 53 -8.69 4.64 -11.39
CA ALA A 53 -8.46 3.84 -12.59
C ALA A 53 -8.05 4.66 -13.83
N ASP A 54 -8.36 5.95 -13.84
CA ASP A 54 -8.01 6.93 -14.87
C ASP A 54 -6.58 7.49 -14.71
N GLN A 55 -5.90 7.18 -13.60
CA GLN A 55 -4.51 7.62 -13.39
C GLN A 55 -3.49 6.61 -13.93
N THR A 56 -2.44 7.15 -14.55
CA THR A 56 -1.25 6.39 -14.89
C THR A 56 -0.31 6.32 -13.70
N TYR A 57 -0.18 5.15 -13.11
CA TYR A 57 0.71 4.94 -11.97
C TYR A 57 2.11 4.51 -12.42
N GLN A 58 3.12 5.25 -11.95
CA GLN A 58 4.51 4.81 -11.97
C GLN A 58 4.74 3.89 -10.76
N TRP A 59 4.25 2.64 -10.84
CA TRP A 59 4.09 1.74 -9.68
C TRP A 59 5.31 1.61 -8.78
N LYS A 60 6.52 1.54 -9.35
CA LYS A 60 7.76 1.50 -8.58
C LYS A 60 7.96 2.77 -7.73
N TYR A 61 7.79 3.94 -8.34
CA TYR A 61 7.89 5.22 -7.65
C TYR A 61 6.78 5.38 -6.61
N THR A 62 5.54 4.99 -6.95
CA THR A 62 4.42 5.01 -6.00
C THR A 62 4.73 4.17 -4.76
N LEU A 63 5.26 2.96 -4.93
CA LEU A 63 5.66 2.10 -3.82
C LEU A 63 6.77 2.72 -2.98
N GLU A 64 7.81 3.26 -3.62
CA GLU A 64 8.94 3.89 -2.92
C GLU A 64 8.50 5.09 -2.07
N GLN A 65 7.62 5.95 -2.59
CA GLN A 65 7.10 7.10 -1.84
C GLN A 65 6.15 6.67 -0.72
N TRP A 66 5.28 5.71 -0.98
CA TRP A 66 4.33 5.24 0.02
C TRP A 66 5.04 4.59 1.21
N VAL A 67 6.04 3.74 0.96
CA VAL A 67 6.85 3.12 2.01
C VAL A 67 7.62 4.17 2.83
N LYS A 68 8.15 5.21 2.17
CA LYS A 68 8.84 6.31 2.89
C LYS A 68 7.89 7.02 3.85
N ASN A 69 6.69 7.36 3.41
CA ASN A 69 5.69 8.02 4.25
C ASN A 69 5.26 7.11 5.41
N TYR A 70 4.91 5.85 5.11
CA TYR A 70 4.54 4.86 6.13
C TYR A 70 5.61 4.73 7.22
N LYS A 71 6.89 4.61 6.85
CA LYS A 71 8.00 4.52 7.82
C LYS A 71 8.23 5.81 8.60
N LYS A 72 7.88 6.97 8.04
CA LYS A 72 7.93 8.27 8.73
C LYS A 72 6.84 8.33 9.80
N ASP A 73 5.60 7.95 9.43
CA ASP A 73 4.45 7.92 10.34
C ASP A 73 4.67 6.96 11.52
N GLN A 74 5.34 5.83 11.29
CA GLN A 74 5.73 4.89 12.35
C GLN A 74 6.76 5.49 13.32
N GLN A 75 7.75 6.26 12.84
CA GLN A 75 8.74 6.91 13.70
C GLN A 75 8.13 8.06 14.52
N GLU A 76 7.21 8.82 13.92
CA GLU A 76 6.51 9.91 14.61
C GLU A 76 5.56 9.38 15.70
N SER A 77 4.97 8.20 15.49
CA SER A 77 4.12 7.55 16.50
C SER A 77 4.89 6.96 17.69
N ASP A 78 6.18 6.64 17.52
CA ASP A 78 7.02 6.07 18.58
C ASP A 78 7.69 7.17 19.44
N GLY A 79 7.94 8.36 18.84
CA GLY A 79 8.58 9.50 19.50
C GLY A 79 7.70 10.31 20.45
N ASP A 80 6.37 10.19 20.39
CA ASP A 80 5.42 10.93 21.24
C ASP A 80 5.21 10.30 22.64
N ARG A 81 5.92 9.21 22.95
CA ARG A 81 5.84 8.48 24.24
C ARG A 81 6.99 8.79 25.22
N GLN A 82 7.80 9.83 25.00
CA GLN A 82 8.89 10.23 25.90
C GLN A 82 8.57 11.44 26.77
#